data_AF-A0A8T1HIN1-F1
#
_entry.id   AF-A0A8T1HIN1-F1
#
_cell.length_a   1.000
_cell.length_b   1.000
_cell.length_c   1.000
_cell.angle_alpha   90.00
_cell.angle_beta   90.00
_cell.angle_gamma   90.00
#
_symmetry.space_group_name_H-M   'P 1'
#
loop_
_entity.id
_entity.type
_entity.pdbx_description
1 polymer ?
#
loop_
_entity_poly.entity_id
_entity_poly.type
_entity_poly.pdbx_seq_one_letter_code
_entity_poly.pdbx_strand_id
1 'polypeptide(L)' 'MSTADHPQTDGQTERVNRVLGDMLKSYTHSFQQWIDCLPMADFSINNSVHASTGHTPFYVNAMRHPRPPNMLGAVSSS' A
#
# COMPACT_ATOMS: atom_id res chain seq x y z
N MET A 1 2.16 4.30 23.32
CA MET A 1 3.24 5.30 23.35
C MET A 1 4.46 4.66 22.70
N SER A 2 4.84 5.11 21.50
CA SER A 2 6.09 4.67 20.85
C SER A 2 7.23 5.47 21.50
N THR A 3 8.17 4.79 22.14
CA THR A 3 9.32 5.41 22.80
C THR A 3 10.34 5.84 21.77
N ALA A 4 10.81 7.09 21.88
CA ALA A 4 12.01 7.57 21.19
C ALA A 4 13.16 6.59 21.47
N ASP A 5 13.91 6.21 20.43
CA ASP A 5 15.01 5.22 20.46
C ASP A 5 14.62 3.73 20.53
N HIS A 6 13.63 3.29 19.73
CA HIS A 6 13.46 1.85 19.43
C HIS A 6 13.68 1.52 17.93
N PRO A 7 14.94 1.37 17.48
CA PRO A 7 15.27 1.09 16.07
C PRO A 7 14.69 -0.23 15.55
N GLN A 8 14.30 -1.15 16.43
CA GLN A 8 13.73 -2.45 16.03
C GLN A 8 12.27 -2.35 15.54
N THR A 9 11.53 -1.33 15.97
CA THR A 9 10.12 -1.07 15.62
C THR A 9 10.05 -0.01 14.53
N ASP A 10 10.89 1.02 14.62
CA ASP A 10 10.93 2.09 13.63
C ASP A 10 11.60 1.63 12.32
N GLY A 11 12.57 0.71 12.36
CA GLY A 11 13.35 0.35 11.17
C GLY A 11 12.53 -0.28 10.02
N GLN A 12 11.42 -0.98 10.32
CA GLN A 12 10.51 -1.47 9.26
C GLN A 12 9.69 -0.32 8.69
N THR A 13 9.15 0.55 9.54
CA THR A 13 8.40 1.74 9.15
C THR A 13 9.26 2.70 8.33
N GLU A 14 10.51 2.94 8.74
CA GLU A 14 11.47 3.77 8.01
C GLU A 14 11.83 3.19 6.64
N ARG A 15 11.98 1.87 6.52
CA ARG A 15 12.21 1.21 5.22
C ARG A 15 11.01 1.37 4.29
N VAL A 16 9.80 1.16 4.81
CA VAL A 16 8.56 1.37 4.04
C VAL A 16 8.42 2.83 3.63
N ASN A 17 8.65 3.79 4.54
CA ASN A 17 8.62 5.22 4.26
C ASN A 17 9.65 5.64 3.20
N ARG A 18 10.83 5.01 3.19
CA ARG A 18 11.85 5.26 2.16
C ARG A 18 11.40 4.76 0.78
N VAL A 19 10.90 3.53 0.70
CA VAL A 19 10.36 2.96 -0.55
C VAL A 19 9.19 3.80 -1.08
N LEU A 20 8.30 4.22 -0.19
CA LEU A 20 7.18 5.13 -0.51
C LEU A 20 7.68 6.45 -1.08
N GLY A 21 8.66 7.08 -0.41
CA GLY A 21 9.26 8.33 -0.87
C GLY A 21 9.90 8.23 -2.25
N ASP A 22 10.63 7.14 -2.52
CA ASP A 22 11.28 6.91 -3.81
C ASP A 22 10.27 6.64 -4.92
N MET A 23 9.20 5.88 -4.64
CA MET A 23 8.10 5.66 -5.59
C MET A 23 7.37 6.98 -5.90
N LEU A 24 7.03 7.78 -4.89
CA LEU A 24 6.38 9.07 -5.08
C LEU A 24 7.24 10.04 -5.89
N LYS A 25 8.56 10.07 -5.67
CA LYS A 25 9.50 10.84 -6.50
C LYS A 25 9.50 10.39 -7.95
N SER A 26 9.43 9.09 -8.21
CA SER A 26 9.31 8.57 -9.58
C SER A 26 8.00 9.01 -10.24
N TYR A 27 6.89 8.99 -9.51
CA TYR A 27 5.58 9.45 -9.99
C TYR A 27 5.55 10.96 -10.27
N THR A 28 6.07 11.78 -9.36
CA THR A 28 6.12 13.25 -9.56
C THR A 28 7.00 13.62 -10.75
N HIS A 29 8.03 12.83 -11.03
CA HIS A 29 8.88 13.02 -12.20
C HIS A 29 8.23 12.55 -13.50
N SER A 30 7.48 11.43 -13.48
CA SER A 30 6.94 10.79 -14.68
C SER A 30 5.58 11.32 -15.11
N PHE A 31 4.80 11.89 -14.17
CA PHE A 31 3.45 12.36 -14.42
C PHE A 31 3.30 13.84 -14.08
N GLN A 32 2.93 14.65 -15.08
CA GLN A 32 2.67 16.08 -14.89
C GLN A 32 1.44 16.33 -13.99
N GLN A 33 0.50 15.38 -13.97
CA GLN A 33 -0.68 15.32 -13.10
C GLN A 33 -0.53 14.23 -12.01
N TRP A 34 0.66 14.14 -11.40
CA TRP A 34 0.96 13.10 -10.41
C TRP A 34 -0.01 13.06 -9.23
N ILE A 35 -0.64 14.18 -8.87
CA ILE A 35 -1.66 14.25 -7.81
C ILE A 35 -2.88 13.40 -8.17
N ASP A 36 -3.33 13.40 -9.43
CA ASP A 36 -4.45 12.59 -9.88
C ASP A 36 -4.09 11.09 -9.90
N CYS A 37 -2.80 10.77 -9.95
CA CYS A 37 -2.29 9.41 -9.87
C CYS A 37 -2.06 8.91 -8.43
N LEU A 38 -2.16 9.78 -7.41
CA LEU A 38 -1.95 9.39 -6.00
C LEU A 38 -2.84 8.23 -5.53
N PRO A 39 -4.16 8.20 -5.83
CA PRO A 39 -5.01 7.09 -5.42
C PRO A 39 -4.54 5.74 -6.01
N MET A 40 -3.99 5.77 -7.23
CA MET A 40 -3.48 4.57 -7.90
C MET A 40 -2.15 4.10 -7.29
N ALA A 41 -1.27 5.04 -6.95
CA ALA A 41 -0.03 4.75 -6.26
C ALA A 41 -0.30 4.13 -4.88
N ASP A 42 -1.19 4.75 -4.10
CA ASP A 42 -1.60 4.28 -2.77
C ASP A 42 -2.24 2.88 -2.84
N PHE A 43 -3.13 2.65 -3.80
CA PHE A 43 -3.70 1.33 -4.03
C PHE A 43 -2.62 0.28 -4.38
N SER A 44 -1.69 0.61 -5.25
CA SER A 44 -0.62 -0.29 -5.68
C SER A 44 0.30 -0.67 -4.53
N ILE A 45 0.67 0.30 -3.68
CA ILE A 45 1.46 0.08 -2.48
C ILE A 45 0.73 -0.85 -1.50
N ASN A 46 -0.53 -0.53 -1.18
CA ASN A 46 -1.31 -1.30 -0.21
C ASN A 46 -1.68 -2.71 -0.72
N ASN A 47 -1.63 -2.93 -2.04
CA ASN A 47 -1.91 -4.21 -2.68
C ASN A 47 -0.66 -4.98 -3.13
N SER A 48 0.55 -4.43 -2.94
CA SER A 48 1.80 -5.13 -3.27
C SER A 48 2.19 -6.09 -2.15
N VAL A 49 2.62 -7.30 -2.52
CA VAL A 49 3.06 -8.31 -1.55
C VAL A 49 4.41 -7.91 -0.97
N HIS A 50 4.49 -7.79 0.35
CA HIS A 50 5.73 -7.44 1.02
C HIS A 50 6.61 -8.69 1.21
N ALA A 51 7.85 -8.65 0.75
CA ALA A 51 8.74 -9.81 0.73
C ALA A 51 9.02 -10.41 2.13
N SER A 52 8.99 -9.59 3.18
CA SER A 52 9.22 -10.03 4.55
C SER A 52 8.02 -10.73 5.20
N THR A 53 6.79 -10.40 4.81
CA THR A 53 5.57 -10.96 5.40
C THR A 53 4.87 -11.94 4.46
N GLY A 54 5.21 -11.95 3.17
CA GLY A 54 4.55 -12.76 2.15
C GLY A 54 3.11 -12.31 1.86
N HIS A 55 2.68 -11.19 2.41
CA HIS A 55 1.30 -10.71 2.33
C HIS A 55 1.23 -9.22 1.94
N THR A 56 0.08 -8.81 1.41
CA THR A 56 -0.17 -7.39 1.12
C THR A 56 -0.51 -6.63 2.41
N PRO A 57 -0.16 -5.34 2.53
CA PRO A 57 -0.58 -4.51 3.66
C PRO A 57 -2.09 -4.54 3.90
N PHE A 58 -2.93 -4.56 2.85
CA PHE A 58 -4.38 -4.74 3.02
C PHE A 58 -4.73 -6.05 3.72
N TYR A 59 -4.08 -7.16 3.34
CA TYR A 59 -4.32 -8.45 3.96
C TYR A 59 -3.89 -8.47 5.43
N VAL A 60 -2.71 -7.92 5.74
CA VAL A 60 -2.18 -7.91 7.11
C VAL A 60 -2.98 -6.96 8.02
N ASN A 61 -3.37 -5.79 7.52
CA ASN A 61 -4.02 -4.75 8.33
C ASN A 61 -5.53 -4.98 8.50
N ALA A 62 -6.21 -5.50 7.48
CA ALA A 62 -7.67 -5.71 7.51
C ALA A 62 -8.07 -7.18 7.66
N MET A 63 -7.13 -8.13 7.66
CA MET A 63 -7.39 -9.57 7.47
C MET A 63 -8.28 -9.87 6.26
N ARG A 64 -8.29 -8.98 5.25
CA ARG A 64 -9.17 -9.06 4.08
C ARG A 64 -8.52 -8.41 2.87
N HIS A 65 -8.52 -9.10 1.74
CA HIS A 65 -8.14 -8.50 0.45
C HIS A 65 -9.20 -7.46 0.01
N PRO A 66 -8.80 -6.33 -0.60
CA PRO A 66 -9.75 -5.40 -1.20
C PRO A 66 -10.52 -6.14 -2.30
N ARG A 67 -11.85 -6.04 -2.26
CA ARG A 67 -12.70 -6.64 -3.30
C ARG A 67 -12.61 -5.75 -4.55
N PRO A 68 -12.12 -6.26 -5.69
CA PRO A 68 -12.26 -5.53 -6.93
C PRO A 68 -13.77 -5.38 -7.29
N PRO A 69 -14.17 -4.29 -7.96
CA PRO A 69 -15.59 -3.99 -8.27
C PRO A 69 -16.33 -5.11 -9.01
N ASN A 70 -15.61 -6.00 -9.69
CA ASN A 70 -16.16 -7.10 -10.47
C ASN A 70 -16.81 -8.22 -9.62
N MET A 71 -16.73 -8.19 -8.28
CA MET A 71 -17.40 -9.18 -7.40
C MET A 71 -18.77 -8.74 -6.88
N LEU A 72 -19.27 -7.55 -7.23
CA LEU A 72 -20.60 -7.07 -6.80
C LEU A 72 -21.74 -7.50 -7.74
N GLY A 73 -21.44 -8.13 -8.89
CA GLY A 73 -22.43 -8.51 -9.90
C GLY A 73 -22.77 -10.01 -10.01
N ALA A 74 -22.08 -10.89 -9.27
CA ALA A 74 -22.28 -12.34 -9.40
C ALA A 74 -23.32 -12.93 -8.43
N VAL A 75 -24.12 -12.10 -7.76
CA VAL A 75 -25.28 -12.55 -6.98
C VAL A 75 -26.56 -12.01 -7.62
N SER A 76 -26.77 -12.35 -8.89
CA SER A 76 -28.11 -12.37 -9.47
C SER A 76 -28.45 -13.80 -9.85
N SER A 77 -29.64 -14.21 -9.39
CA SER A 77 -30.43 -15.36 -9.85
C SER A 77 -30.14 -16.72 -9.20
N SER A 78 -30.86 -17.01 -8.11
CA SER A 78 -31.86 -18.11 -8.03
C SER A 78 -32.67 -18.00 -6.73
#